data_AF-A0A4S9TRR8-F1
#
_entry.id   AF-A0A4S9TRR8-F1
#
_cell.length_a   1.000
_cell.length_b   1.000
_cell.length_c   1.000
_cell.angle_alpha   90.00
_cell.angle_beta   90.00
_cell.angle_gamma   90.00
#
_symmetry.space_group_name_H-M   'P 1'
#
loop_
_entity.id
_entity.type
_entity.pdbx_description
1 polymer ?
#
loop_
_entity_poly.entity_id
_entity_poly.type
_entity_poly.pdbx_seq_one_letter_code
_entity_poly.pdbx_strand_id
1 'polypeptide(L)'
;MNGQGSEPRQAGGLVVVQAPMAGPSASPCCRARHRDKLKIIELLLATIEPKMATEATSTQGPVKIGTRKSVLARVQTDIVCKELRKAWPDRKYEIHAMSTMGDNNQTTALHEFNAKALWTHELEALLEKGDLDLIVHSLKDMPTQLPPSMSIGCIFPREDPRDALVVKPTLPYKSLAQLPEGSVIGTSSVRRSAQLKRLYPNLKFADVRGNVGTRLAKLDNPEGEYTALILAAAGLTRLGMSERITSYLDSASGGILHAVGQGALGIEVRSDDEDVKKLLSAVGDEWTTRACLAERSLMRTLEGGCSVPIGVETEWVRKKTSLGTTVGTGVGVGAKPAAEYDKFSGVAVTGRTTQDEGEHKESGVEFTENLIMRAIVVSLDGKRHVETEMQRRITNREEADEFGWDVAKKLVELGAEDILHDINLNRKIIEEQGDA
;
A
#
# COMPACT_ATOMS: atom_id res chain seq x y z
N MET A 1 21.88 69.43 0.93
CA MET A 1 21.17 70.09 -0.19
C MET A 1 19.68 70.03 0.10
N ASN A 2 19.07 71.21 0.14
CA ASN A 2 17.64 71.61 0.08
C ASN A 2 16.62 70.50 -0.27
N GLY A 3 15.40 70.45 0.27
CA GLY A 3 14.60 71.45 0.98
C GLY A 3 13.23 70.88 1.39
N GLN A 4 12.51 71.68 2.18
CA GLN A 4 11.26 71.43 2.90
C GLN A 4 9.99 71.47 2.03
N GLY A 5 8.88 70.93 2.58
CA GLY A 5 7.48 71.25 2.27
C GLY A 5 6.52 70.15 2.77
N SER A 6 5.89 70.24 3.95
CA SER A 6 4.67 71.00 4.34
C SER A 6 3.33 70.43 3.81
N GLU A 7 2.76 69.46 4.55
CA GLU A 7 1.40 69.39 5.20
C GLU A 7 0.19 70.27 4.71
N PRO A 8 -1.08 70.05 5.17
CA PRO A 8 -2.10 69.05 4.80
C PRO A 8 -3.49 69.70 4.44
N ARG A 9 -4.57 68.90 4.18
CA ARG A 9 -6.03 69.23 4.37
C ARG A 9 -6.94 68.08 3.88
N GLN A 10 -7.78 67.47 4.74
CA GLN A 10 -9.23 67.71 4.98
C GLN A 10 -10.17 67.27 3.82
N ALA A 11 -11.38 66.72 3.96
CA ALA A 11 -12.28 66.34 5.07
C ALA A 11 -13.53 65.61 4.50
N GLY A 12 -14.32 64.96 5.38
CA GLY A 12 -15.78 64.73 5.22
C GLY A 12 -16.18 63.30 4.79
N GLY A 13 -17.16 62.63 5.39
CA GLY A 13 -18.11 62.97 6.46
C GLY A 13 -19.05 61.79 6.70
N LEU A 14 -19.31 61.50 7.96
CA LEU A 14 -20.27 60.52 8.47
C LEU A 14 -21.58 61.26 8.78
N VAL A 15 -22.74 60.82 8.27
CA VAL A 15 -24.05 61.25 8.80
C VAL A 15 -25.04 60.08 8.78
N VAL A 16 -25.45 59.72 10.00
CA VAL A 16 -26.67 58.99 10.36
C VAL A 16 -27.73 60.04 10.67
N VAL A 17 -28.94 59.99 10.09
CA VAL A 17 -30.15 60.57 10.72
C VAL A 17 -31.42 59.76 10.38
N GLN A 18 -32.19 59.54 11.44
CA GLN A 18 -33.53 58.97 11.61
C GLN A 18 -34.67 59.50 10.72
N ALA A 19 -35.70 58.66 10.59
CA ALA A 19 -37.10 58.94 10.22
C ALA A 19 -37.80 59.91 11.22
N PRO A 20 -39.05 60.41 11.01
CA PRO A 20 -40.26 59.58 11.19
C PRO A 20 -41.58 60.03 10.47
N MET A 21 -42.64 59.25 10.74
CA MET A 21 -44.09 59.55 10.74
C MET A 21 -44.90 59.47 9.43
N ALA A 22 -45.79 58.47 9.32
CA ALA A 22 -47.21 58.60 9.72
C ALA A 22 -48.06 57.41 9.20
N GLY A 23 -48.81 56.76 10.09
CA GLY A 23 -50.02 55.97 9.74
C GLY A 23 -51.23 56.90 9.50
N PRO A 24 -52.46 56.39 9.23
CA PRO A 24 -53.08 55.32 10.02
C PRO A 24 -53.89 54.26 9.25
N SER A 25 -54.38 53.32 10.06
CA SER A 25 -55.23 52.15 9.86
C SER A 25 -56.44 52.24 8.92
N ALA A 26 -56.75 51.14 8.23
CA ALA A 26 -58.02 50.40 8.38
C ALA A 26 -57.97 49.06 7.59
N SER A 27 -58.34 47.97 8.25
CA SER A 27 -58.88 46.73 7.67
C SER A 27 -60.39 46.66 8.06
N PRO A 28 -61.27 45.78 7.52
CA PRO A 28 -60.98 44.50 6.86
C PRO A 28 -61.90 44.08 5.68
N CYS A 29 -61.53 42.94 5.08
CA CYS A 29 -62.40 41.84 4.65
C CYS A 29 -62.48 41.51 3.14
N CYS A 30 -61.86 40.36 2.86
CA CYS A 30 -62.47 39.22 2.18
C CYS A 30 -62.85 39.36 0.71
N ARG A 31 -61.97 38.87 -0.19
CA ARG A 31 -62.35 38.10 -1.39
C ARG A 31 -61.14 37.36 -1.98
N ALA A 32 -61.32 36.05 -2.13
CA ALA A 32 -60.80 35.19 -3.19
C ALA A 32 -59.29 35.23 -3.50
N ARG A 33 -58.51 34.35 -2.86
CA ARG A 33 -57.24 33.84 -3.42
C ARG A 33 -57.07 32.37 -3.07
N HIS A 34 -57.66 31.48 -3.86
CA HIS A 34 -57.34 30.03 -3.84
C HIS A 34 -57.70 29.34 -5.17
N ARG A 35 -57.33 29.93 -6.32
CA ARG A 35 -57.43 29.21 -7.62
C ARG A 35 -56.32 29.43 -8.64
N ASP A 36 -55.35 30.32 -8.40
CA ASP A 36 -54.33 30.67 -9.41
C ASP A 36 -52.90 30.19 -9.11
N LYS A 37 -52.68 29.33 -8.10
CA LYS A 37 -51.35 28.73 -7.84
C LYS A 37 -51.16 27.32 -8.40
N LEU A 38 -52.22 26.68 -8.90
CA LEU A 38 -52.15 25.32 -9.46
C LEU A 38 -51.91 25.29 -10.98
N LYS A 39 -52.24 26.34 -11.74
CA LYS A 39 -52.03 26.39 -13.19
C LYS A 39 -50.62 26.79 -13.63
N ILE A 40 -49.80 27.36 -12.75
CA ILE A 40 -48.42 27.77 -13.07
C ILE A 40 -47.44 26.61 -12.90
N ILE A 41 -47.74 25.63 -12.05
CA ILE A 41 -46.91 24.42 -11.87
C ILE A 41 -47.10 23.45 -13.04
N GLU A 42 -48.31 23.37 -13.60
CA GLU A 42 -48.63 22.48 -14.74
C GLU A 42 -48.03 22.96 -16.08
N LEU A 43 -47.81 24.26 -16.26
CA LEU A 43 -47.22 24.82 -17.49
C LEU A 43 -45.68 24.83 -17.50
N LEU A 44 -45.04 24.63 -16.35
CA LEU A 44 -43.57 24.51 -16.21
C LEU A 44 -43.09 23.05 -16.19
N LEU A 45 -44.00 22.08 -16.10
CA LEU A 45 -43.71 20.64 -16.11
C LEU A 45 -43.88 19.99 -17.50
N ALA A 46 -44.29 20.74 -18.53
CA ALA A 46 -44.59 20.21 -19.87
C ALA A 46 -43.45 20.36 -20.91
N THR A 47 -42.23 20.69 -20.50
CA THR A 47 -41.04 20.79 -21.39
C THR A 47 -39.84 19.96 -20.97
N ILE A 48 -40.04 18.97 -20.10
CA ILE A 48 -39.00 17.96 -19.82
C ILE A 48 -39.37 16.71 -20.61
N GLU A 49 -38.91 16.65 -21.85
CA GLU A 49 -38.87 15.40 -22.60
C GLU A 49 -38.17 14.33 -21.74
N PRO A 50 -38.68 13.08 -21.69
CA PRO A 50 -37.95 12.01 -21.06
C PRO A 50 -36.68 11.84 -21.89
N LYS A 51 -35.56 12.32 -21.36
CA LYS A 51 -34.24 11.99 -21.87
C LYS A 51 -34.14 10.48 -21.73
N MET A 52 -34.46 9.77 -22.82
CA MET A 52 -34.23 8.35 -22.94
C MET A 52 -32.84 8.11 -22.37
N ALA A 53 -32.75 7.20 -21.41
CA ALA A 53 -31.48 6.64 -20.99
C ALA A 53 -30.83 6.08 -22.25
N THR A 54 -29.95 6.88 -22.86
CA THR A 54 -28.98 6.39 -23.81
C THR A 54 -28.12 5.45 -23.00
N GLU A 55 -28.36 4.15 -23.16
CA GLU A 55 -27.35 3.13 -22.90
C GLU A 55 -26.11 3.56 -23.70
N ALA A 56 -25.20 4.26 -23.03
CA ALA A 56 -23.86 4.43 -23.52
C ALA A 56 -23.21 3.06 -23.38
N THR A 57 -23.47 2.16 -24.34
CA THR A 57 -22.63 0.99 -24.54
C THR A 57 -21.20 1.48 -24.63
N SER A 58 -20.38 1.19 -23.61
CA SER A 58 -19.00 1.65 -23.56
C SER A 58 -18.29 1.14 -24.82
N THR A 59 -17.95 2.05 -25.73
CA THR A 59 -17.26 1.75 -27.00
C THR A 59 -15.80 1.37 -26.80
N GLN A 60 -15.32 1.38 -25.56
CA GLN A 60 -13.97 0.96 -25.20
C GLN A 60 -13.95 -0.55 -24.94
N GLY A 61 -12.95 -1.23 -25.52
CA GLY A 61 -12.68 -2.65 -25.30
C GLY A 61 -12.41 -2.99 -23.81
N PRO A 62 -12.30 -4.29 -23.48
CA PRO A 62 -11.96 -4.70 -22.13
C PRO A 62 -10.60 -4.15 -21.71
N VAL A 63 -10.48 -3.74 -20.45
CA VAL A 63 -9.20 -3.36 -19.84
C VAL A 63 -8.38 -4.64 -19.62
N LYS A 64 -7.22 -4.72 -20.26
CA LYS A 64 -6.32 -5.87 -20.25
C LYS A 64 -5.34 -5.76 -19.09
N ILE A 65 -5.43 -6.69 -18.14
CA ILE A 65 -4.70 -6.68 -16.88
C ILE A 65 -3.64 -7.78 -16.88
N GLY A 66 -2.38 -7.38 -16.82
CA GLY A 66 -1.25 -8.29 -16.66
C GLY A 66 -1.06 -8.77 -15.22
N THR A 67 -0.71 -10.03 -15.06
CA THR A 67 -0.30 -10.60 -13.76
C THR A 67 0.58 -11.83 -13.92
N ARG A 68 1.26 -12.20 -12.85
CA ARG A 68 1.99 -13.48 -12.77
C ARG A 68 1.02 -14.65 -12.62
N LYS A 69 1.44 -15.85 -13.07
CA LYS A 69 0.65 -17.11 -12.93
C LYS A 69 0.55 -17.63 -11.50
N SER A 70 1.38 -17.17 -10.57
CA SER A 70 1.36 -17.65 -9.19
C SER A 70 -0.01 -17.41 -8.53
N VAL A 71 -0.44 -18.32 -7.66
CA VAL A 71 -1.73 -18.24 -6.97
C VAL A 71 -1.88 -16.90 -6.23
N LEU A 72 -0.83 -16.47 -5.53
CA LEU A 72 -0.86 -15.18 -4.82
C LEU A 72 -1.01 -14.00 -5.78
N ALA A 73 -0.30 -13.99 -6.91
CA ALA A 73 -0.43 -12.91 -7.89
C ALA A 73 -1.84 -12.85 -8.51
N ARG A 74 -2.45 -14.01 -8.79
CA ARG A 74 -3.85 -14.10 -9.24
C ARG A 74 -4.82 -13.52 -8.22
N VAL A 75 -4.70 -13.92 -6.95
CA VAL A 75 -5.52 -13.38 -5.86
C VAL A 75 -5.35 -11.86 -5.72
N GLN A 76 -4.13 -11.34 -5.86
CA GLN A 76 -3.87 -9.91 -5.82
C GLN A 76 -4.58 -9.18 -6.98
N THR A 77 -4.53 -9.75 -8.18
CA THR A 77 -5.25 -9.21 -9.33
C THR A 77 -6.76 -9.29 -9.17
N ASP A 78 -7.29 -10.35 -8.55
CA ASP A 78 -8.73 -10.47 -8.27
C ASP A 78 -9.21 -9.41 -7.26
N ILE A 79 -8.39 -9.08 -6.24
CA ILE A 79 -8.66 -7.97 -5.32
C ILE A 79 -8.76 -6.64 -6.08
N VAL A 80 -7.80 -6.37 -6.98
CA VAL A 80 -7.79 -5.15 -7.81
C VAL A 80 -9.02 -5.11 -8.73
N CYS A 81 -9.31 -6.21 -9.43
CA CYS A 81 -10.48 -6.32 -10.31
C CYS A 81 -11.79 -6.11 -9.55
N LYS A 82 -11.89 -6.60 -8.31
CA LYS A 82 -13.08 -6.43 -7.48
C LYS A 82 -13.35 -4.95 -7.19
N GLU A 83 -12.34 -4.19 -6.78
CA GLU A 83 -12.52 -2.76 -6.50
C GLU A 83 -12.76 -1.95 -7.79
N LEU A 84 -12.07 -2.31 -8.89
CA LEU A 84 -12.32 -1.71 -10.20
C LEU A 84 -13.76 -1.92 -10.68
N ARG A 85 -14.30 -3.15 -10.56
CA ARG A 85 -15.71 -3.45 -10.92
C ARG A 85 -16.72 -2.73 -10.04
N LYS A 86 -16.39 -2.44 -8.79
CA LYS A 86 -17.26 -1.63 -7.92
C LYS A 86 -17.26 -0.16 -8.36
N ALA A 87 -16.09 0.40 -8.65
CA ALA A 87 -15.94 1.79 -9.07
C ALA A 87 -16.47 2.02 -10.50
N TRP A 88 -16.35 1.03 -11.38
CA TRP A 88 -16.72 1.11 -12.80
C TRP A 88 -17.47 -0.15 -13.26
N PRO A 89 -18.76 -0.32 -12.87
CA PRO A 89 -19.52 -1.55 -13.14
C PRO A 89 -19.69 -1.90 -14.61
N ASP A 90 -19.75 -0.89 -15.49
CA ASP A 90 -19.97 -1.07 -16.92
C ASP A 90 -18.68 -1.43 -17.69
N ARG A 91 -17.51 -1.34 -17.04
CA ARG A 91 -16.22 -1.67 -17.66
C ARG A 91 -15.98 -3.18 -17.62
N LYS A 92 -15.43 -3.71 -18.71
CA LYS A 92 -14.99 -5.10 -18.81
C LYS A 92 -13.50 -5.19 -18.49
N TYR A 93 -13.11 -6.29 -17.84
CA TYR A 93 -11.74 -6.54 -17.42
C TYR A 93 -11.34 -7.94 -17.87
N GLU A 94 -10.18 -8.05 -18.52
CA GLU A 94 -9.59 -9.31 -18.98
C GLU A 94 -8.25 -9.51 -18.29
N ILE A 95 -8.01 -10.68 -17.70
CA ILE A 95 -6.77 -10.94 -16.96
C ILE A 95 -5.85 -11.86 -17.76
N HIS A 96 -4.68 -11.35 -18.10
CA HIS A 96 -3.61 -12.06 -18.80
C HIS A 96 -2.56 -12.53 -17.79
N ALA A 97 -2.57 -13.83 -17.48
CA ALA A 97 -1.59 -14.44 -16.57
C ALA A 97 -0.41 -15.08 -17.32
N MET A 98 0.81 -14.66 -16.99
CA MET A 98 2.04 -15.23 -17.56
C MET A 98 3.10 -15.58 -16.51
N SER A 99 4.08 -16.40 -16.87
CA SER A 99 5.25 -16.67 -16.02
C SER A 99 6.35 -15.66 -16.34
N THR A 100 7.12 -15.26 -15.33
CA THR A 100 8.32 -14.42 -15.51
C THR A 100 9.60 -15.23 -15.26
N MET A 101 10.76 -14.66 -15.55
CA MET A 101 12.06 -15.30 -15.29
C MET A 101 12.21 -15.81 -13.85
N GLY A 102 11.80 -15.03 -12.87
CA GLY A 102 11.85 -15.45 -11.46
C GLY A 102 10.94 -16.65 -11.12
N ASP A 103 9.86 -16.86 -11.88
CA ASP A 103 8.97 -18.02 -11.68
C ASP A 103 9.63 -19.31 -12.18
N ASN A 104 10.38 -19.21 -13.28
CA ASN A 104 11.02 -20.32 -13.95
C ASN A 104 12.32 -20.75 -13.25
N ASN A 105 13.05 -19.82 -12.63
CA ASN A 105 14.26 -20.14 -11.86
C ASN A 105 14.02 -20.14 -10.34
N GLN A 106 13.77 -21.34 -9.80
CA GLN A 106 13.53 -21.58 -8.38
C GLN A 106 14.75 -22.13 -7.62
N THR A 107 15.89 -22.31 -8.28
CA THR A 107 17.09 -22.95 -7.71
C THR A 107 18.14 -21.92 -7.31
N THR A 108 18.36 -20.87 -8.11
CA THR A 108 19.34 -19.81 -7.81
C THR A 108 18.90 -18.96 -6.61
N ALA A 109 19.84 -18.57 -5.75
CA ALA A 109 19.52 -17.74 -4.58
C ALA A 109 19.11 -16.32 -5.00
N LEU A 110 18.25 -15.63 -4.24
CA LEU A 110 17.67 -14.36 -4.72
C LEU A 110 18.72 -13.26 -4.89
N HIS A 111 19.73 -13.26 -4.02
CA HIS A 111 20.81 -12.28 -4.02
C HIS A 111 21.81 -12.48 -5.17
N GLU A 112 21.78 -13.64 -5.84
CA GLU A 112 22.63 -13.97 -7.00
C GLU A 112 22.00 -13.50 -8.32
N PHE A 113 20.72 -13.10 -8.34
CA PHE A 113 20.12 -12.53 -9.54
C PHE A 113 20.57 -11.09 -9.74
N ASN A 114 21.31 -10.82 -10.82
CA ASN A 114 21.73 -9.48 -11.22
C ASN A 114 20.66 -8.71 -12.03
N ALA A 115 19.45 -9.25 -12.13
CA ALA A 115 18.37 -8.68 -12.93
C ALA A 115 17.54 -7.68 -12.13
N LYS A 116 17.62 -6.39 -12.49
CA LYS A 116 16.82 -5.30 -11.88
C LYS A 116 15.30 -5.49 -12.00
N ALA A 117 14.83 -6.33 -12.92
CA ALA A 117 13.42 -6.51 -13.30
C ALA A 117 13.00 -8.01 -13.33
N LEU A 118 13.47 -8.83 -12.38
CA LEU A 118 13.24 -10.29 -12.34
C LEU A 118 11.76 -10.72 -12.45
N TRP A 119 10.84 -9.86 -12.00
CA TRP A 119 9.41 -10.14 -11.91
C TRP A 119 8.54 -9.23 -12.78
N THR A 120 9.13 -8.26 -13.48
CA THR A 120 8.39 -7.21 -14.19
C THR A 120 8.67 -7.22 -15.69
N HIS A 121 9.89 -7.58 -16.12
CA HIS A 121 10.36 -7.39 -17.50
C HIS A 121 9.43 -7.94 -18.60
N GLU A 122 8.94 -9.18 -18.48
CA GLU A 122 8.08 -9.76 -19.51
C GLU A 122 6.69 -9.11 -19.59
N LEU A 123 6.18 -8.62 -18.46
CA LEU A 123 4.90 -7.92 -18.39
C LEU A 123 5.05 -6.48 -18.91
N GLU A 124 6.14 -5.79 -18.55
CA GLU A 124 6.52 -4.48 -19.05
C GLU A 124 6.58 -4.48 -20.59
N ALA A 125 7.18 -5.51 -21.19
CA ALA A 125 7.26 -5.64 -22.65
C ALA A 125 5.88 -5.72 -23.36
N LEU A 126 4.85 -6.25 -22.70
CA LEU A 126 3.49 -6.28 -23.22
C LEU A 126 2.74 -4.96 -22.97
N LEU A 127 3.00 -4.31 -21.83
CA LEU A 127 2.45 -3.01 -21.50
C LEU A 127 2.95 -1.93 -22.47
N GLU A 128 4.24 -1.96 -22.82
CA GLU A 128 4.85 -1.07 -23.81
C GLU A 128 4.22 -1.24 -25.21
N LYS A 129 3.88 -2.47 -25.59
CA LYS A 129 3.27 -2.78 -26.89
C LYS A 129 1.79 -2.44 -27.01
N GLY A 130 1.12 -2.13 -25.89
CA GLY A 130 -0.34 -1.98 -25.86
C GLY A 130 -1.12 -3.30 -25.81
N ASP A 131 -0.42 -4.42 -25.57
CA ASP A 131 -1.06 -5.73 -25.37
C ASP A 131 -1.67 -5.84 -23.96
N LEU A 132 -1.20 -5.04 -23.02
CA LEU A 132 -1.79 -4.83 -21.69
C LEU A 132 -2.07 -3.34 -21.47
N ASP A 133 -3.03 -3.04 -20.61
CA ASP A 133 -3.35 -1.66 -20.19
C ASP A 133 -2.78 -1.34 -18.81
N LEU A 134 -2.72 -2.34 -17.92
CA LEU A 134 -2.12 -2.22 -16.59
C LEU A 134 -1.57 -3.56 -16.10
N ILE A 135 -0.65 -3.52 -15.13
CA ILE A 135 -0.08 -4.71 -14.49
C ILE A 135 -0.24 -4.60 -12.97
N VAL A 136 -0.61 -5.71 -12.31
CA VAL A 136 -0.72 -5.78 -10.85
C VAL A 136 0.52 -6.41 -10.24
N HIS A 137 1.17 -5.70 -9.31
CA HIS A 137 2.35 -6.18 -8.60
C HIS A 137 2.17 -6.13 -7.08
N SER A 138 2.90 -7.00 -6.38
CA SER A 138 3.30 -6.69 -5.01
C SER A 138 4.33 -5.56 -5.06
N LEU A 139 4.06 -4.43 -4.39
CA LEU A 139 4.87 -3.22 -4.56
C LEU A 139 6.35 -3.42 -4.19
N LYS A 140 6.62 -4.26 -3.19
CA LYS A 140 7.98 -4.64 -2.77
C LYS A 140 8.80 -5.37 -3.84
N ASP A 141 8.15 -5.94 -4.85
CA ASP A 141 8.80 -6.68 -5.93
C ASP A 141 9.05 -5.78 -7.16
N MET A 142 8.55 -4.54 -7.15
CA MET A 142 8.79 -3.56 -8.21
C MET A 142 10.10 -2.80 -7.98
N PRO A 143 10.94 -2.61 -9.02
CA PRO A 143 12.13 -1.79 -8.89
C PRO A 143 11.76 -0.35 -8.49
N THR A 144 12.63 0.34 -7.78
CA THR A 144 12.40 1.72 -7.32
C THR A 144 12.47 2.76 -8.45
N GLN A 145 13.10 2.39 -9.57
CA GLN A 145 13.13 3.13 -10.82
C GLN A 145 12.45 2.28 -11.88
N LEU A 146 11.39 2.81 -12.48
CA LEU A 146 10.68 2.20 -13.60
C LEU A 146 11.24 2.72 -14.93
N PRO A 147 11.03 2.01 -16.06
CA PRO A 147 11.29 2.56 -17.38
C PRO A 147 10.60 3.93 -17.57
N PRO A 148 11.18 4.88 -18.33
CA PRO A 148 10.58 6.21 -18.51
C PRO A 148 9.16 6.19 -19.10
N SER A 149 8.86 5.19 -19.94
CA SER A 149 7.54 4.96 -20.54
C SER A 149 6.52 4.38 -19.57
N MET A 150 6.89 4.07 -18.33
CA MET A 150 6.04 3.43 -17.33
C MET A 150 5.99 4.20 -16.02
N SER A 151 4.87 4.07 -15.31
CA SER A 151 4.66 4.72 -14.03
C SER A 151 3.77 3.88 -13.11
N ILE A 152 3.83 4.16 -11.81
CA ILE A 152 2.86 3.61 -10.86
C ILE A 152 1.58 4.44 -10.98
N GLY A 153 0.55 3.87 -11.60
CA GLY A 153 -0.75 4.53 -11.77
C GLY A 153 -1.47 4.75 -10.44
N CYS A 154 -1.47 3.73 -9.57
CA CYS A 154 -1.92 3.88 -8.19
C CYS A 154 -1.30 2.83 -7.26
N ILE A 155 -1.40 3.06 -5.96
CA ILE A 155 -1.09 2.08 -4.91
C ILE A 155 -2.37 1.80 -4.14
N PHE A 156 -2.73 0.53 -4.00
CA PHE A 156 -3.93 0.07 -3.31
C PHE A 156 -3.78 0.18 -1.78
N PRO A 157 -4.90 0.21 -1.02
CA PRO A 157 -4.88 0.14 0.44
C PRO A 157 -3.92 -0.96 0.96
N ARG A 158 -3.05 -0.58 1.89
CA ARG A 158 -2.03 -1.49 2.43
C ARG A 158 -2.65 -2.57 3.29
N GLU A 159 -2.30 -3.83 3.01
CA GLU A 159 -2.50 -4.93 3.93
C GLU A 159 -1.39 -4.93 5.00
N ASP A 160 -1.52 -5.74 6.06
CA ASP A 160 -0.52 -5.87 7.13
C ASP A 160 0.92 -6.00 6.58
N PRO A 161 1.79 -4.98 6.79
CA PRO A 161 3.12 -4.94 6.21
C PRO A 161 4.13 -5.80 6.98
N ARG A 162 3.76 -6.35 8.14
CA ARG A 162 4.68 -7.06 9.04
C ARG A 162 5.17 -8.36 8.42
N ASP A 163 6.34 -8.78 8.90
CA ASP A 163 6.77 -10.16 8.71
C ASP A 163 6.03 -11.07 9.69
N ALA A 164 5.96 -12.35 9.36
CA ALA A 164 5.30 -13.38 10.15
C ALA A 164 6.28 -14.54 10.37
N LEU A 165 6.40 -14.96 11.64
CA LEU A 165 6.99 -16.23 12.01
C LEU A 165 5.98 -17.34 11.72
N VAL A 166 6.42 -18.39 11.04
CA VAL A 166 5.65 -19.62 10.83
C VAL A 166 6.48 -20.78 11.33
N VAL A 167 6.15 -21.31 12.50
CA VAL A 167 6.82 -22.46 13.10
C VAL A 167 6.26 -23.75 12.51
N LYS A 168 7.11 -24.78 12.35
CA LYS A 168 6.69 -26.12 11.92
C LYS A 168 5.55 -26.62 12.82
N PRO A 169 4.40 -27.09 12.28
CA PRO A 169 3.20 -27.37 13.07
C PRO A 169 3.39 -28.38 14.21
N THR A 170 4.36 -29.29 14.08
CA THR A 170 4.68 -30.30 15.09
C THR A 170 5.45 -29.76 16.29
N LEU A 171 5.93 -28.51 16.23
CA LEU A 171 6.72 -27.88 17.28
C LEU A 171 5.88 -26.92 18.13
N PRO A 172 6.12 -26.81 19.44
CA PRO A 172 5.29 -26.03 20.35
C PRO A 172 5.63 -24.54 20.40
N TYR A 173 6.71 -24.11 19.72
CA TYR A 173 7.27 -22.76 19.86
C TYR A 173 6.34 -21.68 19.30
N LYS A 174 6.31 -20.53 19.98
CA LYS A 174 5.45 -19.37 19.67
C LYS A 174 6.22 -18.10 19.35
N SER A 175 7.54 -18.10 19.52
CA SER A 175 8.40 -16.96 19.17
C SER A 175 9.80 -17.43 18.79
N LEU A 176 10.56 -16.56 18.14
CA LEU A 176 11.96 -16.81 17.77
C LEU A 176 12.85 -17.07 19.00
N ALA A 177 12.59 -16.36 20.10
CA ALA A 177 13.36 -16.51 21.35
C ALA A 177 13.20 -17.88 22.02
N GLN A 178 12.16 -18.64 21.67
CA GLN A 178 11.93 -19.98 22.22
C GLN A 178 12.60 -21.09 21.39
N LEU A 179 13.12 -20.77 20.21
CA LEU A 179 13.73 -21.77 19.33
C LEU A 179 15.08 -22.22 19.90
N PRO A 180 15.37 -23.53 19.93
CA PRO A 180 16.67 -24.05 20.36
C PRO A 180 17.82 -23.49 19.54
N GLU A 181 19.00 -23.41 20.15
CA GLU A 181 20.24 -23.11 19.44
C GLU A 181 20.45 -24.06 18.25
N GLY A 182 20.91 -23.51 17.13
CA GLY A 182 21.12 -24.24 15.90
C GLY A 182 19.85 -24.50 15.07
N SER A 183 18.66 -24.10 15.52
CA SER A 183 17.42 -24.20 14.74
C SER A 183 17.55 -23.47 13.39
N VAL A 184 17.00 -24.06 12.33
CA VAL A 184 17.13 -23.55 10.96
C VAL A 184 15.89 -22.75 10.58
N ILE A 185 16.10 -21.47 10.27
CA ILE A 185 15.06 -20.53 9.86
C ILE A 185 15.14 -20.33 8.34
N GLY A 186 14.07 -20.69 7.64
CA GLY A 186 13.99 -20.53 6.18
C GLY A 186 13.63 -19.11 5.76
N THR A 187 14.53 -18.42 5.08
CA THR A 187 14.28 -17.15 4.39
C THR A 187 15.34 -16.86 3.32
N SER A 188 14.91 -16.53 2.10
CA SER A 188 15.81 -16.02 1.04
C SER A 188 15.93 -14.50 0.98
N SER A 189 15.36 -13.79 1.96
CA SER A 189 15.51 -12.34 2.06
C SER A 189 16.73 -12.00 2.89
N VAL A 190 17.72 -11.34 2.26
CA VAL A 190 18.92 -10.83 2.96
C VAL A 190 18.57 -9.84 4.07
N ARG A 191 17.51 -9.03 3.88
CA ARG A 191 16.97 -8.12 4.90
C ARG A 191 16.55 -8.89 6.14
N ARG A 192 15.76 -9.96 5.98
CA ARG A 192 15.27 -10.77 7.11
C ARG A 192 16.42 -11.46 7.80
N SER A 193 17.28 -12.14 7.05
CA SER A 193 18.40 -12.87 7.65
C SER A 193 19.39 -11.96 8.35
N ALA A 194 19.73 -10.79 7.80
CA ALA A 194 20.67 -9.86 8.42
C ALA A 194 20.13 -9.32 9.76
N GLN A 195 18.89 -8.83 9.78
CA GLN A 195 18.25 -8.34 11.00
C GLN A 195 18.06 -9.44 12.05
N LEU A 196 17.71 -10.65 11.63
CA LEU A 196 17.52 -11.75 12.56
C LEU A 196 18.84 -12.34 13.08
N LYS A 197 19.92 -12.36 12.29
CA LYS A 197 21.26 -12.72 12.79
C LYS A 197 21.76 -11.77 13.87
N ARG A 198 21.45 -10.47 13.75
CA ARG A 198 21.74 -9.46 14.79
C ARG A 198 21.05 -9.80 16.12
N LEU A 199 19.79 -10.21 16.07
CA LEU A 199 18.97 -10.45 17.25
C LEU A 199 19.13 -11.87 17.83
N TYR A 200 19.37 -12.85 16.97
CA TYR A 200 19.40 -14.28 17.30
C TYR A 200 20.64 -14.95 16.67
N PRO A 201 21.86 -14.63 17.12
CA PRO A 201 23.10 -15.13 16.52
C PRO A 201 23.28 -16.65 16.61
N ASN A 202 22.56 -17.30 17.54
CA ASN A 202 22.60 -18.74 17.76
C ASN A 202 21.67 -19.53 16.82
N LEU A 203 20.85 -18.85 16.01
CA LEU A 203 19.97 -19.48 15.02
C LEU A 203 20.68 -19.55 13.66
N LYS A 204 20.35 -20.59 12.88
CA LYS A 204 20.85 -20.77 11.52
C LYS A 204 19.83 -20.24 10.53
N PHE A 205 20.30 -19.63 9.44
CA PHE A 205 19.44 -19.09 8.39
C PHE A 205 19.78 -19.77 7.07
N ALA A 206 18.78 -20.38 6.45
CA ALA A 206 18.93 -21.11 5.19
C ALA A 206 17.97 -20.54 4.14
N ASP A 207 18.41 -20.59 2.88
CA ASP A 207 17.59 -20.16 1.75
C ASP A 207 16.34 -21.04 1.63
N VAL A 208 15.21 -20.43 1.27
CA VAL A 208 13.96 -21.14 0.99
C VAL A 208 13.29 -20.53 -0.24
N ARG A 209 13.32 -21.29 -1.33
CA ARG A 209 12.77 -20.90 -2.63
C ARG A 209 11.41 -21.54 -2.92
N GLY A 210 10.69 -20.94 -3.86
CA GLY A 210 9.35 -21.33 -4.31
C GLY A 210 8.26 -20.35 -3.86
N ASN A 211 7.04 -20.59 -4.34
CA ASN A 211 5.85 -19.85 -3.94
C ASN A 211 5.46 -20.19 -2.48
N VAL A 212 4.57 -19.39 -1.88
CA VAL A 212 4.17 -19.54 -0.46
C VAL A 212 3.79 -20.99 -0.11
N GLY A 213 2.93 -21.61 -0.91
CA GLY A 213 2.52 -23.01 -0.69
C GLY A 213 3.69 -24.00 -0.73
N THR A 214 4.63 -23.85 -1.68
CA THR A 214 5.84 -24.68 -1.76
C THR A 214 6.72 -24.52 -0.53
N ARG A 215 6.86 -23.29 -0.03
CA ARG A 215 7.65 -23.03 1.18
C ARG A 215 6.99 -23.67 2.40
N LEU A 216 5.68 -23.50 2.57
CA LEU A 216 4.94 -24.14 3.65
C LEU A 216 5.04 -25.67 3.58
N ALA A 217 4.96 -26.27 2.39
CA ALA A 217 5.16 -27.71 2.22
C ALA A 217 6.58 -28.16 2.63
N LYS A 218 7.61 -27.38 2.33
CA LYS A 218 8.99 -27.65 2.81
C LYS A 218 9.11 -27.57 4.32
N LEU A 219 8.39 -26.63 4.95
CA LEU A 219 8.33 -26.52 6.41
C LEU A 219 7.57 -27.70 7.03
N ASP A 220 6.48 -28.14 6.40
CA ASP A 220 5.61 -29.18 6.94
C ASP A 220 6.20 -30.59 6.75
N ASN A 221 7.21 -30.74 5.88
CA ASN A 221 7.94 -31.99 5.71
C ASN A 221 8.62 -32.40 7.04
N PRO A 222 8.29 -33.56 7.64
CA PRO A 222 8.91 -34.04 8.87
C PRO A 222 10.44 -34.16 8.75
N GLU A 223 10.91 -34.66 7.61
CA GLU A 223 12.34 -34.81 7.26
C GLU A 223 12.95 -33.50 6.75
N GLY A 224 12.18 -32.41 6.69
CA GLY A 224 12.63 -31.10 6.25
C GLY A 224 13.48 -30.40 7.29
N GLU A 225 14.54 -29.71 6.84
CA GLU A 225 15.53 -29.04 7.69
C GLU A 225 14.96 -27.84 8.48
N TYR A 226 13.90 -27.19 7.99
CA TYR A 226 13.42 -25.94 8.57
C TYR A 226 12.65 -26.18 9.88
N THR A 227 13.04 -25.45 10.91
CA THR A 227 12.29 -25.33 12.17
C THR A 227 11.15 -24.31 12.05
N ALA A 228 11.41 -23.23 11.32
CA ALA A 228 10.46 -22.16 11.05
C ALA A 228 10.77 -21.44 9.74
N LEU A 229 9.79 -20.70 9.23
CA LEU A 229 9.95 -19.77 8.10
C LEU A 229 9.64 -18.35 8.54
N ILE A 230 10.21 -17.39 7.80
CA ILE A 230 9.79 -15.98 7.87
C ILE A 230 9.13 -15.60 6.55
N LEU A 231 7.84 -15.26 6.61
CA LEU A 231 7.01 -14.90 5.46
C LEU A 231 6.41 -13.49 5.66
N ALA A 232 5.77 -12.94 4.63
CA ALA A 232 5.04 -11.67 4.77
C ALA A 232 3.61 -11.98 5.24
N ALA A 233 3.13 -11.27 6.27
CA ALA A 233 1.79 -11.46 6.81
C ALA A 233 0.71 -11.28 5.73
N ALA A 234 0.78 -10.18 4.96
CA ALA A 234 -0.13 -9.92 3.85
C ALA A 234 -0.24 -11.08 2.83
N GLY A 235 0.86 -11.79 2.57
CA GLY A 235 0.86 -12.92 1.63
C GLY A 235 0.04 -14.11 2.16
N LEU A 236 0.17 -14.40 3.46
CA LEU A 236 -0.61 -15.45 4.12
C LEU A 236 -2.09 -15.06 4.23
N THR A 237 -2.38 -13.82 4.63
CA THR A 237 -3.76 -13.31 4.74
C THR A 237 -4.50 -13.35 3.42
N ARG A 238 -3.89 -12.89 2.33
CA ARG A 238 -4.50 -12.92 0.98
C ARG A 238 -4.83 -14.34 0.53
N LEU A 239 -3.98 -15.31 0.88
CA LEU A 239 -4.20 -16.72 0.55
C LEU A 239 -5.17 -17.43 1.50
N GLY A 240 -5.74 -16.74 2.49
CA GLY A 240 -6.61 -17.35 3.49
C GLY A 240 -5.86 -18.31 4.42
N MET A 241 -4.57 -18.04 4.68
CA MET A 241 -3.65 -18.87 5.48
C MET A 241 -3.18 -18.14 6.76
N SER A 242 -3.99 -17.23 7.30
CA SER A 242 -3.62 -16.44 8.49
C SER A 242 -3.41 -17.31 9.74
N GLU A 243 -4.07 -18.48 9.82
CA GLU A 243 -3.92 -19.47 10.88
C GLU A 243 -2.51 -20.09 10.94
N ARG A 244 -1.73 -19.98 9.86
CA ARG A 244 -0.32 -20.40 9.83
C ARG A 244 0.59 -19.44 10.61
N ILE A 245 0.15 -18.21 10.86
CA ILE A 245 0.97 -17.19 11.52
C ILE A 245 1.11 -17.57 13.00
N THR A 246 2.35 -17.83 13.40
CA THR A 246 2.69 -18.10 14.80
C THR A 246 2.81 -16.81 15.60
N SER A 247 3.52 -15.82 15.04
CA SER A 247 3.62 -14.47 15.60
C SER A 247 3.90 -13.47 14.49
N TYR A 248 3.43 -12.23 14.68
CA TYR A 248 3.82 -11.10 13.84
C TYR A 248 5.17 -10.54 14.31
N LEU A 249 5.91 -9.96 13.38
CA LEU A 249 7.24 -9.40 13.61
C LEU A 249 7.29 -7.97 13.06
N ASP A 250 7.39 -7.02 13.98
CA ASP A 250 7.60 -5.58 13.75
C ASP A 250 8.67 -5.05 14.72
N SER A 251 8.93 -3.74 14.72
CA SER A 251 9.91 -3.12 15.61
C SER A 251 9.65 -3.42 17.09
N ALA A 252 8.39 -3.48 17.52
CA ALA A 252 8.00 -3.66 18.92
C ALA A 252 7.93 -5.13 19.37
N SER A 253 7.53 -6.04 18.49
CA SER A 253 7.27 -7.46 18.80
C SER A 253 8.39 -8.41 18.35
N GLY A 254 9.11 -8.06 17.28
CA GLY A 254 10.12 -8.91 16.67
C GLY A 254 11.48 -8.25 16.48
N GLY A 255 11.59 -6.94 16.72
CA GLY A 255 12.81 -6.15 16.53
C GLY A 255 13.26 -6.02 15.07
N ILE A 256 12.40 -6.35 14.10
CA ILE A 256 12.73 -6.30 12.67
C ILE A 256 11.80 -5.37 11.90
N LEU A 257 12.37 -4.68 10.91
CA LEU A 257 11.65 -3.79 10.01
C LEU A 257 11.37 -4.49 8.68
N HIS A 258 10.17 -4.25 8.12
CA HIS A 258 9.68 -4.91 6.91
C HIS A 258 10.34 -4.38 5.64
N ALA A 259 10.05 -5.02 4.50
CA ALA A 259 10.57 -4.54 3.21
C ALA A 259 9.77 -3.32 2.73
N VAL A 260 10.44 -2.43 1.99
CA VAL A 260 9.83 -1.29 1.30
C VAL A 260 8.63 -1.74 0.47
N GLY A 261 7.48 -1.10 0.66
CA GLY A 261 6.23 -1.44 -0.03
C GLY A 261 5.62 -2.79 0.35
N GLN A 262 6.11 -3.47 1.39
CA GLN A 262 5.51 -4.74 1.83
C GLN A 262 4.05 -4.53 2.26
N GLY A 263 3.16 -5.42 1.84
CA GLY A 263 1.72 -5.32 2.10
C GLY A 263 0.94 -4.48 1.07
N ALA A 264 1.58 -3.57 0.34
CA ALA A 264 0.93 -2.79 -0.71
C ALA A 264 0.88 -3.53 -2.06
N LEU A 265 -0.12 -3.21 -2.88
CA LEU A 265 -0.14 -3.56 -4.31
C LEU A 265 0.11 -2.30 -5.15
N GLY A 266 1.06 -2.38 -6.07
CA GLY A 266 1.36 -1.33 -7.03
C GLY A 266 0.75 -1.68 -8.39
N ILE A 267 0.12 -0.71 -9.03
CA ILE A 267 -0.44 -0.85 -10.37
C ILE A 267 0.44 -0.12 -11.35
N GLU A 268 1.12 -0.85 -12.22
CA GLU A 268 1.98 -0.30 -13.26
C GLU A 268 1.19 -0.03 -14.54
N VAL A 269 1.43 1.13 -15.16
CA VAL A 269 0.74 1.61 -16.37
C VAL A 269 1.72 2.35 -17.27
N ARG A 270 1.34 2.55 -18.54
CA ARG A 270 2.08 3.47 -19.41
C ARG A 270 1.99 4.91 -18.89
N SER A 271 3.11 5.63 -18.97
CA SER A 271 3.23 7.01 -18.49
C SER A 271 2.37 8.02 -19.23
N ASP A 272 1.92 7.72 -20.45
CA ASP A 272 1.10 8.60 -21.30
C ASP A 272 -0.38 8.19 -21.35
N ASP A 273 -0.77 7.09 -20.68
CA ASP A 273 -2.14 6.58 -20.71
C ASP A 273 -3.03 7.24 -19.64
N GLU A 274 -3.54 8.43 -19.96
CA GLU A 274 -4.41 9.20 -19.07
C GLU A 274 -5.77 8.54 -18.81
N ASP A 275 -6.26 7.73 -19.74
CA ASP A 275 -7.54 7.01 -19.60
C ASP A 275 -7.44 5.93 -18.50
N VAL A 276 -6.36 5.14 -18.51
CA VAL A 276 -6.10 4.13 -17.47
C VAL A 276 -5.81 4.79 -16.12
N LYS A 277 -5.04 5.89 -16.09
CA LYS A 277 -4.79 6.64 -14.85
C LYS A 277 -6.09 7.18 -14.23
N LYS A 278 -6.98 7.72 -15.06
CA LYS A 278 -8.31 8.17 -14.61
C LYS A 278 -9.14 7.03 -14.04
N LEU A 279 -9.12 5.86 -14.68
CA LEU A 279 -9.78 4.65 -14.18
C LEU A 279 -9.25 4.25 -12.79
N LEU A 280 -7.92 4.32 -12.59
CA LEU A 280 -7.26 3.95 -11.33
C LEU A 280 -7.43 4.98 -10.20
N SER A 281 -7.67 6.25 -10.51
CA SER A 281 -7.85 7.32 -9.51
C SER A 281 -8.96 7.04 -8.49
N ALA A 282 -9.94 6.20 -8.84
CA ALA A 282 -11.07 5.86 -7.97
C ALA A 282 -10.78 4.73 -6.96
N VAL A 283 -9.67 4.00 -7.12
CA VAL A 283 -9.36 2.79 -6.31
C VAL A 283 -8.02 2.86 -5.57
N GLY A 284 -7.19 3.85 -5.88
CA GLY A 284 -5.94 4.11 -5.15
C GLY A 284 -6.18 4.67 -3.75
N ASP A 285 -5.22 4.44 -2.84
CA ASP A 285 -5.22 5.01 -1.49
C ASP A 285 -4.04 5.99 -1.31
N GLU A 286 -4.33 7.27 -1.09
CA GLU A 286 -3.29 8.31 -0.97
C GLU A 286 -2.46 8.20 0.32
N TRP A 287 -3.04 7.66 1.40
CA TRP A 287 -2.30 7.44 2.65
C TRP A 287 -1.23 6.36 2.47
N THR A 288 -1.61 5.23 1.86
CA THR A 288 -0.67 4.16 1.49
C THR A 288 0.32 4.65 0.45
N THR A 289 -0.14 5.42 -0.55
CA THR A 289 0.71 5.96 -1.62
C THR A 289 1.84 6.81 -1.04
N ARG A 290 1.52 7.82 -0.21
CA ARG A 290 2.53 8.69 0.40
C ARG A 290 3.50 7.91 1.30
N ALA A 291 3.01 6.98 2.13
CA ALA A 291 3.89 6.16 2.95
C ALA A 291 4.86 5.31 2.10
N CYS A 292 4.34 4.66 1.04
CA CYS A 292 5.16 3.83 0.16
C CYS A 292 6.13 4.65 -0.71
N LEU A 293 5.77 5.87 -1.11
CA LEU A 293 6.68 6.78 -1.83
C LEU A 293 7.88 7.18 -0.96
N ALA A 294 7.65 7.49 0.32
CA ALA A 294 8.75 7.76 1.26
C ALA A 294 9.67 6.53 1.40
N GLU A 295 9.10 5.34 1.60
CA GLU A 295 9.89 4.09 1.66
C GLU A 295 10.70 3.83 0.39
N ARG A 296 10.10 4.03 -0.79
CA ARG A 296 10.75 3.81 -2.08
C ARG A 296 11.82 4.86 -2.39
N SER A 297 11.60 6.11 -2.01
CA SER A 297 12.60 7.18 -2.15
C SER A 297 13.84 6.91 -1.31
N LEU A 298 13.67 6.43 -0.06
CA LEU A 298 14.78 5.98 0.76
C LEU A 298 15.60 4.90 0.06
N MET A 299 14.93 3.85 -0.43
CA MET A 299 15.60 2.71 -1.06
C MET A 299 16.29 3.09 -2.38
N ARG A 300 15.67 3.97 -3.17
CA ARG A 300 16.25 4.52 -4.39
C ARG A 300 17.51 5.33 -4.10
N THR A 301 17.50 6.13 -3.05
CA THR A 301 18.62 7.00 -2.65
C THR A 301 19.80 6.21 -2.12
N LEU A 302 19.55 5.12 -1.38
CA LEU A 302 20.62 4.24 -0.88
C LEU A 302 21.15 3.25 -1.95
N GLU A 303 20.70 3.37 -3.20
CA GLU A 303 21.00 2.44 -4.31
C GLU A 303 20.74 0.96 -3.96
N GLY A 304 19.86 0.74 -2.99
CA GLY A 304 19.57 -0.58 -2.47
C GLY A 304 18.58 -1.28 -3.37
N GLY A 305 19.02 -2.10 -4.31
CA GLY A 305 18.11 -3.05 -4.97
C GLY A 305 17.48 -4.05 -3.98
N CYS A 306 16.63 -4.97 -4.45
CA CYS A 306 15.99 -6.02 -3.62
C CYS A 306 16.99 -6.93 -2.84
N SER A 307 18.26 -6.87 -3.20
CA SER A 307 19.35 -7.67 -2.66
C SER A 307 20.15 -6.95 -1.57
N VAL A 308 19.68 -5.78 -1.08
CA VAL A 308 20.32 -5.04 0.00
C VAL A 308 19.50 -5.18 1.30
N PRO A 309 20.16 -5.41 2.45
CA PRO A 309 19.51 -5.60 3.76
C PRO A 309 18.99 -4.28 4.37
N ILE A 310 18.10 -3.60 3.65
CA ILE A 310 17.37 -2.41 4.10
C ILE A 310 16.02 -2.84 4.65
N GLY A 311 15.68 -2.39 5.85
CA GLY A 311 14.35 -2.53 6.45
C GLY A 311 13.72 -1.17 6.73
N VAL A 312 12.40 -1.08 6.61
CA VAL A 312 11.60 0.11 6.91
C VAL A 312 10.37 -0.25 7.74
N GLU A 313 9.86 0.72 8.47
CA GLU A 313 8.54 0.65 9.09
C GLU A 313 7.92 2.04 9.10
N THR A 314 6.72 2.18 8.54
CA THR A 314 5.98 3.44 8.50
C THR A 314 4.67 3.36 9.27
N GLU A 315 4.36 4.44 9.99
CA GLU A 315 3.13 4.56 10.78
C GLU A 315 2.59 5.99 10.70
N TRP A 316 1.30 6.13 10.37
CA TRP A 316 0.60 7.40 10.46
C TRP A 316 0.17 7.66 11.91
N VAL A 317 0.54 8.82 12.46
CA VAL A 317 0.20 9.17 13.85
C VAL A 317 -1.29 9.44 13.98
N ARG A 318 -1.98 8.75 14.89
CA ARG A 318 -3.41 8.93 15.15
C ARG A 318 -3.71 10.28 15.82
N LYS A 319 -4.81 10.94 15.45
CA LYS A 319 -5.33 12.07 16.23
C LYS A 319 -5.84 11.54 17.56
N LYS A 320 -5.43 12.16 18.67
CA LYS A 320 -6.03 11.91 19.98
C LYS A 320 -7.48 12.41 19.94
N THR A 321 -8.45 11.49 20.00
CA THR A 321 -9.83 11.88 20.29
C THR A 321 -9.94 12.25 21.77
N SER A 322 -10.85 13.17 22.10
CA SER A 322 -11.00 13.77 23.43
C SER A 322 -11.47 12.80 24.53
N LEU A 323 -11.77 11.53 24.20
CA LEU A 323 -11.88 10.45 25.18
C LEU A 323 -10.50 9.80 25.35
N GLY A 324 -9.73 10.32 26.30
CA GLY A 324 -8.38 9.85 26.58
C GLY A 324 -8.31 8.33 26.84
N THR A 325 -7.54 7.63 26.03
CA THR A 325 -6.57 6.62 26.46
C THR A 325 -5.51 6.53 25.38
N THR A 326 -4.27 6.89 25.74
CA THR A 326 -3.09 6.63 24.91
C THR A 326 -2.66 5.20 25.20
N VAL A 327 -2.78 4.30 24.22
CA VAL A 327 -1.91 3.13 24.12
C VAL A 327 -1.29 3.17 22.73
N GLY A 328 -0.04 3.61 22.67
CA GLY A 328 0.83 3.36 21.53
C GLY A 328 1.24 1.89 21.56
N THR A 329 0.38 1.04 21.03
CA THR A 329 0.65 -0.28 20.44
C THR A 329 -0.63 -0.68 19.69
N GLY A 330 -0.69 -0.38 18.39
CA GLY A 330 -1.84 -0.68 17.55
C GLY A 330 -1.93 -2.16 17.19
N VAL A 331 -2.27 -3.01 18.17
CA VAL A 331 -2.74 -4.38 17.96
C VAL A 331 -4.18 -4.34 17.44
N GLY A 332 -4.48 -5.10 16.39
CA GLY A 332 -5.84 -5.59 16.09
C GLY A 332 -6.52 -5.01 14.85
N VAL A 333 -6.45 -5.75 13.73
CA VAL A 333 -7.62 -5.90 12.85
C VAL A 333 -8.34 -7.15 13.33
N GLY A 334 -9.59 -6.99 13.75
CA GLY A 334 -10.36 -8.04 14.40
C GLY A 334 -10.43 -9.33 13.58
N ALA A 335 -10.09 -10.45 14.22
CA ALA A 335 -10.47 -11.76 13.72
C ALA A 335 -12.00 -11.83 13.70
N LYS A 336 -12.60 -11.79 12.50
CA LYS A 336 -14.00 -12.15 12.34
C LYS A 336 -14.13 -13.64 12.69
N PRO A 337 -15.16 -14.06 13.45
CA PRO A 337 -15.43 -15.48 13.68
C PRO A 337 -15.53 -16.21 12.33
N ALA A 338 -15.00 -17.43 12.28
CA ALA A 338 -15.08 -18.27 11.08
C ALA A 338 -16.55 -18.44 10.66
N ALA A 339 -16.87 -18.10 9.42
CA ALA A 339 -18.12 -18.50 8.81
C ALA A 339 -18.12 -20.03 8.69
N GLU A 340 -19.22 -20.69 9.09
CA GLU A 340 -19.38 -22.13 8.97
C GLU A 340 -19.31 -22.56 7.49
N TYR A 341 -18.41 -23.51 7.23
CA TYR A 341 -18.13 -24.10 5.93
C TYR A 341 -18.90 -25.42 5.80
N ASP A 342 -19.76 -25.55 4.79
CA ASP A 342 -20.26 -26.85 4.36
C ASP A 342 -19.24 -27.51 3.41
N LYS A 343 -18.78 -28.71 3.77
CA LYS A 343 -17.64 -29.40 3.15
C LYS A 343 -17.96 -30.14 1.84
N PHE A 344 -19.10 -29.90 1.19
CA PHE A 344 -19.51 -30.75 0.07
C PHE A 344 -19.82 -30.06 -1.28
N SER A 345 -19.99 -28.73 -1.36
CA SER A 345 -20.51 -28.10 -2.61
C SER A 345 -19.65 -27.03 -3.28
N GLY A 346 -18.58 -26.53 -2.65
CA GLY A 346 -17.58 -25.67 -3.33
C GLY A 346 -18.09 -24.35 -3.94
N VAL A 347 -19.30 -23.89 -3.60
CA VAL A 347 -19.87 -22.60 -4.05
C VAL A 347 -20.49 -21.88 -2.85
N ALA A 348 -20.24 -20.57 -2.72
CA ALA A 348 -20.83 -19.74 -1.68
C ALA A 348 -22.35 -19.59 -1.90
N VAL A 349 -23.16 -20.13 -0.98
CA VAL A 349 -24.61 -19.95 -0.99
C VAL A 349 -24.96 -18.69 -0.22
N THR A 350 -25.47 -17.66 -0.92
CA THR A 350 -26.20 -16.57 -0.28
C THR A 350 -27.64 -16.54 -0.81
N GLY A 351 -28.59 -16.82 0.09
CA GLY A 351 -30.02 -16.59 -0.13
C GLY A 351 -30.74 -16.82 1.21
N ARG A 352 -31.64 -15.96 1.69
CA ARG A 352 -32.23 -14.73 1.14
C ARG A 352 -32.89 -13.94 2.30
N THR A 353 -32.93 -12.61 2.13
CA THR A 353 -33.94 -11.64 2.60
C THR A 353 -34.21 -11.45 4.10
N THR A 354 -33.76 -10.30 4.61
CA THR A 354 -34.64 -9.21 5.09
C THR A 354 -34.03 -7.85 4.73
N GLN A 355 -34.88 -6.94 4.24
CA GLN A 355 -34.60 -5.53 4.01
C GLN A 355 -34.38 -4.81 5.36
N ASP A 356 -33.31 -4.04 5.49
CA ASP A 356 -33.32 -2.57 5.73
C ASP A 356 -31.95 -2.09 6.26
N GLU A 357 -31.51 -1.01 5.62
CA GLU A 357 -30.72 0.13 6.10
C GLU A 357 -29.59 -0.08 7.12
N GLY A 358 -28.39 0.40 6.73
CA GLY A 358 -27.36 0.77 7.71
C GLY A 358 -25.95 0.65 7.16
N GLU A 359 -25.40 1.76 6.66
CA GLU A 359 -23.99 1.94 6.38
C GLU A 359 -23.09 1.43 7.52
N HIS A 360 -22.34 0.36 7.29
CA HIS A 360 -21.20 0.03 8.14
C HIS A 360 -19.96 0.78 7.66
N LYS A 361 -19.87 2.06 8.03
CA LYS A 361 -18.57 2.75 8.14
C LYS A 361 -17.83 2.11 9.32
N GLU A 362 -16.76 1.37 9.03
CA GLU A 362 -15.80 0.98 10.05
C GLU A 362 -15.26 2.24 10.74
N SER A 363 -15.23 2.18 12.07
CA SER A 363 -14.90 3.24 13.02
C SER A 363 -13.75 4.14 12.57
N GLY A 364 -14.05 5.42 12.36
CA GLY A 364 -13.12 6.46 11.90
C GLY A 364 -11.99 6.72 12.90
N VAL A 365 -10.85 6.06 12.69
CA VAL A 365 -9.57 6.50 13.24
C VAL A 365 -9.10 7.68 12.39
N GLU A 366 -9.26 8.89 12.88
CA GLU A 366 -8.67 10.05 12.21
C GLU A 366 -7.14 10.03 12.44
N PHE A 367 -6.38 9.98 11.36
CA PHE A 367 -4.93 10.16 11.41
C PHE A 367 -4.57 11.65 11.31
N THR A 368 -3.47 12.03 11.96
CA THR A 368 -2.77 13.25 11.62
C THR A 368 -2.03 13.03 10.29
N GLU A 369 -1.64 14.11 9.63
CA GLU A 369 -0.76 14.04 8.47
C GLU A 369 0.71 13.76 8.85
N ASN A 370 1.01 13.37 10.09
CA ASN A 370 2.37 13.01 10.48
C ASN A 370 2.65 11.54 10.19
N LEU A 371 3.68 11.30 9.40
CA LEU A 371 4.24 9.99 9.11
C LEU A 371 5.50 9.78 9.95
N ILE A 372 5.53 8.71 10.74
CA ILE A 372 6.76 8.21 11.37
C ILE A 372 7.36 7.18 10.41
N MET A 373 8.67 7.25 10.21
CA MET A 373 9.43 6.28 9.43
C MET A 373 10.66 5.84 10.22
N ARG A 374 10.74 4.54 10.50
CA ARG A 374 11.95 3.86 10.98
C ARG A 374 12.65 3.23 9.80
N ALA A 375 13.97 3.28 9.77
CA ALA A 375 14.76 2.62 8.74
C ALA A 375 16.05 2.06 9.32
N ILE A 376 16.50 0.94 8.75
CA ILE A 376 17.71 0.23 9.17
C ILE A 376 18.48 -0.31 7.97
N VAL A 377 19.81 -0.23 8.04
CA VAL A 377 20.74 -0.94 7.16
C VAL A 377 21.61 -1.84 8.02
N VAL A 378 21.74 -3.12 7.65
CA VAL A 378 22.46 -4.13 8.45
C VAL A 378 23.48 -4.86 7.58
N SER A 379 24.67 -5.19 8.08
CA SER A 379 25.60 -6.06 7.35
C SER A 379 25.03 -7.49 7.19
N LEU A 380 25.44 -8.23 6.16
CA LEU A 380 24.90 -9.57 5.88
C LEU A 380 25.12 -10.61 7.00
N ASP A 381 26.14 -10.38 7.85
CA ASP A 381 26.44 -11.17 9.03
C ASP A 381 25.70 -10.69 10.30
N GLY A 382 24.99 -9.57 10.25
CA GLY A 382 24.24 -8.99 11.37
C GLY A 382 25.08 -8.21 12.38
N LYS A 383 26.41 -8.07 12.20
CA LYS A 383 27.31 -7.47 13.22
C LYS A 383 27.33 -5.95 13.21
N ARG A 384 27.17 -5.32 12.05
CA ARG A 384 27.09 -3.86 11.91
C ARG A 384 25.69 -3.47 11.47
N HIS A 385 25.22 -2.36 12.00
CA HIS A 385 23.95 -1.77 11.56
C HIS A 385 23.96 -0.27 11.84
N VAL A 386 23.12 0.44 11.10
CA VAL A 386 22.73 1.82 11.39
C VAL A 386 21.22 1.90 11.30
N GLU A 387 20.61 2.60 12.25
CA GLU A 387 19.15 2.78 12.31
C GLU A 387 18.82 4.25 12.60
N THR A 388 17.68 4.70 12.09
CA THR A 388 17.15 6.03 12.36
C THR A 388 15.63 5.98 12.44
N GLU A 389 15.05 6.89 13.22
CA GLU A 389 13.62 7.15 13.28
C GLU A 389 13.41 8.65 13.02
N MET A 390 12.53 8.97 12.09
CA MET A 390 12.18 10.35 11.76
C MET A 390 10.67 10.49 11.64
N GLN A 391 10.16 11.70 11.89
CA GLN A 391 8.75 12.04 11.75
C GLN A 391 8.62 13.33 10.96
N ARG A 392 7.67 13.37 10.02
CA ARG A 392 7.35 14.58 9.25
C ARG A 392 5.85 14.65 8.96
N ARG A 393 5.32 15.88 8.86
CA ARG A 393 3.99 16.12 8.30
C ARG A 393 4.06 16.00 6.78
N ILE A 394 3.28 15.10 6.20
CA ILE A 394 3.24 14.77 4.78
C ILE A 394 1.83 14.98 4.25
N THR A 395 1.68 15.93 3.35
CA THR A 395 0.40 16.36 2.78
C THR A 395 0.25 15.99 1.30
N ASN A 396 1.36 15.82 0.58
CA ASN A 396 1.38 15.47 -0.85
C ASN A 396 2.47 14.41 -1.15
N ARG A 397 2.59 14.04 -2.44
CA ARG A 397 3.49 12.96 -2.89
C ARG A 397 4.94 13.43 -2.96
N GLU A 398 5.17 14.71 -3.28
CA GLU A 398 6.47 15.35 -3.35
C GLU A 398 7.13 15.39 -1.96
N GLU A 399 6.39 15.84 -0.94
CA GLU A 399 6.84 15.85 0.46
C GLU A 399 7.19 14.44 0.96
N ALA A 400 6.45 13.42 0.50
CA ALA A 400 6.73 12.03 0.83
C ALA A 400 8.06 11.56 0.22
N ASP A 401 8.31 11.91 -1.05
CA ASP A 401 9.56 11.57 -1.73
C ASP A 401 10.76 12.26 -1.08
N GLU A 402 10.64 13.56 -0.76
CA GLU A 402 11.65 14.33 -0.03
C GLU A 402 11.92 13.73 1.36
N PHE A 403 10.88 13.29 2.07
CA PHE A 403 11.03 12.66 3.37
C PHE A 403 11.84 11.38 3.30
N GLY A 404 11.56 10.51 2.33
CA GLY A 404 12.36 9.30 2.11
C GLY A 404 13.83 9.61 1.80
N TRP A 405 14.08 10.64 0.99
CA TRP A 405 15.44 11.09 0.67
C TRP A 405 16.19 11.58 1.93
N ASP A 406 15.53 12.37 2.79
CA ASP A 406 16.13 12.85 4.03
C ASP A 406 16.45 11.72 5.02
N VAL A 407 15.58 10.70 5.11
CA VAL A 407 15.85 9.52 5.94
C VAL A 407 17.05 8.74 5.40
N ALA A 408 17.16 8.57 4.08
CA ALA A 408 18.33 7.96 3.45
C ALA A 408 19.62 8.75 3.73
N LYS A 409 19.60 10.07 3.55
CA LYS A 409 20.73 10.94 3.89
C LYS A 409 21.13 10.77 5.35
N LYS A 410 20.15 10.69 6.26
CA LYS A 410 20.44 10.47 7.68
C LYS A 410 21.13 9.13 7.94
N LEU A 411 20.73 8.07 7.25
CA LEU A 411 21.40 6.77 7.33
C LEU A 411 22.84 6.83 6.80
N VAL A 412 23.09 7.56 5.70
CA VAL A 412 24.44 7.77 5.16
C VAL A 412 25.33 8.51 6.18
N GLU A 413 24.83 9.58 6.79
CA GLU A 413 25.54 10.30 7.86
C GLU A 413 25.91 9.41 9.05
N LEU A 414 25.11 8.37 9.32
CA LEU A 414 25.34 7.41 10.39
C LEU A 414 26.29 6.26 10.00
N GLY A 415 26.74 6.20 8.73
CA GLY A 415 27.67 5.17 8.24
C GLY A 415 27.02 4.04 7.44
N ALA A 416 25.80 4.23 6.89
CA ALA A 416 25.20 3.22 6.00
C ALA A 416 26.07 2.94 4.77
N GLU A 417 26.75 3.95 4.25
CA GLU A 417 27.55 3.86 3.02
C GLU A 417 28.64 2.80 3.13
N ASP A 418 29.34 2.71 4.27
CA ASP A 418 30.36 1.69 4.51
C ASP A 418 29.79 0.26 4.45
N ILE A 419 28.62 0.07 5.06
CA ILE A 419 27.94 -1.24 5.05
C ILE A 419 27.52 -1.61 3.62
N LEU A 420 26.97 -0.64 2.87
CA LEU A 420 26.51 -0.84 1.50
C LEU A 420 27.68 -1.08 0.54
N HIS A 421 28.79 -0.35 0.72
CA HIS A 421 30.01 -0.51 -0.05
C HIS A 421 30.59 -1.91 0.10
N ASP A 422 30.70 -2.41 1.33
CA ASP A 422 31.19 -3.77 1.60
C ASP A 422 30.31 -4.85 0.95
N ILE A 423 28.99 -4.64 0.92
CA ILE A 423 28.06 -5.56 0.25
C ILE A 423 28.28 -5.55 -1.27
N ASN A 424 28.48 -4.38 -1.86
CA ASN A 424 28.71 -4.24 -3.30
C ASN A 424 30.09 -4.74 -3.73
N LEU A 425 31.14 -4.54 -2.92
CA LEU A 425 32.48 -5.09 -3.15
C LEU A 425 32.48 -6.62 -3.09
N ASN A 426 31.82 -7.21 -2.08
CA ASN A 426 31.73 -8.66 -1.95
C ASN A 426 31.02 -9.31 -3.15
N ARG A 427 30.08 -8.61 -3.80
CA ARG A 427 29.46 -9.10 -5.05
C ARG A 427 30.45 -9.18 -6.20
N LYS A 428 31.28 -8.13 -6.40
CA LYS A 428 32.30 -8.13 -7.46
C LYS A 428 33.32 -9.25 -7.27
N ILE A 429 33.71 -9.54 -6.03
CA ILE A 429 34.64 -10.63 -5.72
C ILE A 429 34.02 -12.00 -6.03
N ILE A 430 32.72 -12.20 -5.72
CA ILE A 430 32.00 -13.43 -6.06
C ILE A 430 31.85 -13.59 -7.58
N GLU A 431 31.59 -12.49 -8.31
CA GLU A 431 31.54 -12.49 -9.78
C GLU A 431 32.90 -12.84 -10.40
N GLU A 432 34.01 -12.32 -9.86
CA GLU A 432 35.37 -12.59 -10.34
C GLU A 432 35.88 -14.01 -9.98
N GLN A 433 35.35 -14.61 -8.91
CA GLN A 433 35.69 -15.98 -8.48
C GLN A 433 34.71 -17.04 -9.01
N GLY A 434 33.63 -16.65 -9.68
CA GLY A 434 32.57 -17.52 -10.20
C GLY A 434 32.90 -18.27 -11.50
N ASP A 435 34.10 -18.11 -12.03
CA ASP A 435 34.65 -18.85 -13.19
C ASP A 435 35.91 -19.68 -12.82
N ALA A 436 36.05 -20.07 -11.55
CA ALA A 436 37.13 -20.94 -11.05
C ALA A 436 36.67 -22.38 -10.76
#